data_AF-A0A3S0CGR5-F1
#
_entry.id   AF-A0A3S0CGR5-F1
#
_cell.length_a   1.000
_cell.length_b   1.000
_cell.length_c   1.000
_cell.angle_alpha   90.00
_cell.angle_beta   90.00
_cell.angle_gamma   90.00
#
_symmetry.space_group_name_H-M   'P 1'
#
loop_
_entity.id
_entity.type
_entity.pdbx_description
1 polymer ?
#
loop_
_entity_poly.entity_id
_entity_poly.type
_entity_poly.pdbx_seq_one_letter_code
_entity_poly.pdbx_strand_id
1 'polypeptide(L)'
;MQNILTLPLCQGSYSESKNHEKINNSVNHGRIELISHELLDSTMTSLEEISVAKAKEALIKNLLMPREAMQVFSNLEAAREANEIFKQRSAQALPANIAETPKFHEAKTESLELSDSAKETFARIGIRVREAFIEEQIERASLYNIPYKIYGDDYYRLMLDIDKYEYLLEKANDYCVDWDTSEYDPVALEQAIDEAEYNAYTADQELRSYFSLTRGVEV
;
A
#
# COMPACT_ATOMS: atom_id res chain seq x y z
N MET A 1 -47.65 27.31 35.79
CA MET A 1 -47.04 27.00 37.10
C MET A 1 -46.79 25.49 37.11
N GLN A 2 -45.59 24.89 37.24
CA GLN A 2 -44.17 25.32 37.23
C GLN A 2 -43.39 24.27 36.37
N ASN A 3 -42.21 24.47 35.75
CA ASN A 3 -41.11 25.45 35.83
C ASN A 3 -39.95 25.14 36.82
N ILE A 4 -39.22 24.02 36.61
CA ILE A 4 -37.90 23.68 37.22
C ILE A 4 -37.16 22.77 36.19
N LEU A 5 -36.27 23.26 35.32
CA LEU A 5 -34.81 23.56 35.41
C LEU A 5 -33.85 22.44 34.90
N THR A 6 -32.92 22.91 34.05
CA THR A 6 -31.50 22.49 33.85
C THR A 6 -31.09 21.13 33.26
N LEU A 7 -30.39 21.25 32.11
CA LEU A 7 -29.35 20.34 31.58
C LEU A 7 -28.16 20.20 32.55
N PRO A 8 -27.24 19.27 32.25
CA PRO A 8 -25.85 19.71 32.04
C PRO A 8 -25.31 19.41 30.64
N LEU A 9 -24.71 20.43 30.02
CA LEU A 9 -23.79 20.30 28.91
C LEU A 9 -22.45 19.76 29.43
N CYS A 10 -21.91 18.69 28.85
CA CYS A 10 -20.51 18.32 29.05
C CYS A 10 -19.63 18.94 27.96
N GLN A 11 -18.93 20.03 28.32
CA GLN A 11 -17.86 20.58 27.49
C GLN A 11 -16.51 19.93 27.86
N GLY A 12 -15.80 19.45 26.84
CA GLY A 12 -14.37 19.67 26.65
C GLY A 12 -13.34 19.00 27.58
N SER A 13 -12.41 18.27 26.97
CA SER A 13 -10.98 18.55 27.17
C SER A 13 -10.14 18.04 25.99
N TYR A 14 -9.22 18.89 25.53
CA TYR A 14 -8.14 18.52 24.62
C TYR A 14 -7.23 17.48 25.29
N SER A 15 -6.51 16.67 24.49
CA SER A 15 -5.34 15.93 24.95
C SER A 15 -4.18 16.12 23.98
N GLU A 16 -3.01 16.42 24.54
CA GLU A 16 -1.91 17.08 23.84
C GLU A 16 -0.98 16.11 23.10
N SER A 17 -0.43 16.57 21.98
CA SER A 17 0.68 15.93 21.27
C SER A 17 1.96 15.91 22.10
N LYS A 18 2.55 14.73 22.36
CA LYS A 18 3.84 14.61 23.05
C LYS A 18 5.00 14.31 22.09
N ASN A 19 5.70 15.40 21.75
CA ASN A 19 7.13 15.59 21.51
C ASN A 19 8.02 14.44 21.02
N HIS A 20 8.78 14.75 19.97
CA HIS A 20 9.89 13.97 19.43
C HIS A 20 11.09 13.87 20.38
N GLU A 21 11.72 12.69 20.46
CA GLU A 21 13.03 12.50 21.07
C GLU A 21 14.07 12.23 19.97
N LYS A 22 15.02 13.16 19.76
CA LYS A 22 16.12 13.02 18.79
C LYS A 22 17.31 12.35 19.45
N ILE A 23 17.54 11.08 19.16
CA ILE A 23 18.75 10.35 19.60
C ILE A 23 19.90 10.63 18.63
N ASN A 24 20.78 11.55 19.00
CA ASN A 24 22.05 11.83 18.30
C ASN A 24 23.17 10.92 18.84
N ASN A 25 23.42 9.77 18.20
CA ASN A 25 24.57 8.92 18.51
C ASN A 25 25.73 9.14 17.53
N SER A 26 26.66 10.03 17.88
CA SER A 26 27.93 10.21 17.16
C SER A 26 28.93 9.11 17.51
N VAL A 27 29.21 8.21 16.56
CA VAL A 27 30.17 7.10 16.74
C VAL A 27 31.61 7.58 16.51
N ASN A 28 32.33 7.86 17.61
CA ASN A 28 33.76 8.16 17.56
C ASN A 28 34.56 6.96 17.03
N HIS A 29 35.32 7.17 15.95
CA HIS A 29 36.22 6.16 15.40
C HIS A 29 37.56 6.18 16.14
N GLY A 30 37.97 5.04 16.69
CA GLY A 30 39.23 4.90 17.42
C GLY A 30 40.46 5.09 16.52
N ARG A 31 41.39 5.94 16.95
CA ARG A 31 42.68 6.19 16.30
C ARG A 31 43.63 5.02 16.52
N ILE A 32 44.11 4.41 15.45
CA ILE A 32 45.13 3.35 15.49
C ILE A 32 46.51 4.00 15.61
N GLU A 33 47.30 3.62 16.61
CA GLU A 33 48.70 4.01 16.72
C GLU A 33 49.60 2.93 16.11
N LEU A 34 50.41 3.33 15.12
CA LEU A 34 51.42 2.48 14.50
C LEU A 34 52.66 2.46 15.38
N ILE A 35 52.90 1.34 16.08
CA ILE A 35 54.18 1.08 16.75
C ILE A 35 55.12 0.43 15.73
N SER A 36 56.26 1.07 15.50
CA SER A 36 57.29 0.64 14.56
C SER A 36 58.07 -0.59 15.07
N HIS A 37 58.49 -1.44 14.13
CA HIS A 37 59.44 -2.54 14.37
C HIS A 37 60.75 -2.06 15.02
N GLU A 38 61.29 -2.84 15.97
CA GLU A 38 62.71 -3.22 15.97
C GLU A 38 63.01 -4.42 16.89
N LEU A 39 63.95 -5.26 16.42
CA LEU A 39 64.65 -6.38 17.07
C LEU A 39 63.89 -7.31 18.05
N LEU A 40 63.64 -8.54 17.57
CA LEU A 40 64.08 -9.75 18.29
C LEU A 40 64.38 -10.88 17.29
N ASP A 41 65.52 -10.76 16.59
CA ASP A 41 66.08 -11.86 15.80
C ASP A 41 66.59 -12.98 16.72
N SER A 42 65.74 -13.98 16.97
CA SER A 42 66.16 -15.29 17.47
C SER A 42 65.13 -16.36 17.16
N THR A 43 65.34 -17.08 16.05
CA THR A 43 64.80 -18.43 15.81
C THR A 43 63.27 -18.55 15.88
N MET A 44 62.56 -17.78 15.04
CA MET A 44 61.21 -18.14 14.62
C MET A 44 61.29 -19.35 13.67
N THR A 45 61.00 -20.55 14.18
CA THR A 45 60.68 -21.70 13.31
C THR A 45 59.48 -21.34 12.44
N SER A 46 59.49 -21.76 11.18
CA SER A 46 58.45 -21.34 10.24
C SER A 46 57.07 -21.85 10.68
N LEU A 47 56.01 -21.14 10.30
CA LEU A 47 54.65 -21.56 10.68
C LEU A 47 54.30 -22.95 10.11
N GLU A 48 54.94 -23.34 9.00
CA GLU A 48 54.91 -24.69 8.45
C GLU A 48 55.69 -25.68 9.33
N GLU A 49 56.90 -25.35 9.80
CA GLU A 49 57.68 -26.21 10.71
C GLU A 49 56.94 -26.46 12.03
N ILE A 50 56.30 -25.43 12.60
CA ILE A 50 55.47 -25.55 13.81
C ILE A 50 54.26 -26.46 13.53
N SER A 51 53.61 -26.30 12.38
CA SER A 51 52.48 -27.15 11.96
C SER A 51 52.91 -28.61 11.76
N VAL A 52 54.02 -28.84 11.07
CA VAL A 52 54.61 -30.17 10.81
C VAL A 52 55.07 -30.84 12.10
N ALA A 53 55.68 -30.10 13.04
CA ALA A 53 56.06 -30.63 14.35
C ALA A 53 54.83 -31.06 15.15
N LYS A 54 53.79 -30.23 15.19
CA LYS A 54 52.53 -30.52 15.89
C LYS A 54 51.76 -31.69 15.26
N ALA A 55 51.77 -31.81 13.93
CA ALA A 55 51.21 -32.96 13.21
C ALA A 55 51.97 -34.25 13.49
N LYS A 56 53.31 -34.22 13.52
CA LYS A 56 54.14 -35.37 13.93
C LYS A 56 53.88 -35.78 15.37
N GLU A 57 53.76 -34.82 16.29
CA GLU A 57 53.45 -35.08 17.70
C GLU A 57 52.05 -35.71 17.86
N ALA A 58 51.06 -35.26 17.09
CA ALA A 58 49.71 -35.84 17.07
C ALA A 58 49.69 -37.28 16.54
N LEU A 59 50.47 -37.57 15.48
CA LEU A 59 50.65 -38.93 14.96
C LEU A 59 51.37 -39.85 15.97
N ILE A 60 52.43 -39.37 16.63
CA ILE A 60 53.15 -40.11 17.68
C ILE A 60 52.23 -40.44 18.87
N LYS A 61 51.30 -39.53 19.20
CA LYS A 61 50.28 -39.73 20.24
C LYS A 61 49.07 -40.57 19.78
N ASN A 62 49.07 -41.10 18.54
CA ASN A 62 47.93 -41.80 17.91
C ASN A 62 46.59 -41.02 18.00
N LEU A 63 46.65 -39.67 17.97
CA LEU A 63 45.46 -38.81 18.10
C LEU A 63 44.58 -38.77 16.85
N LEU A 64 45.07 -39.26 15.72
CA LEU A 64 44.28 -39.59 14.53
C LEU A 64 44.71 -40.97 14.02
N MET A 65 43.73 -41.79 13.62
CA MET A 65 44.01 -43.05 12.94
C MET A 65 44.59 -42.77 11.55
N PRO A 66 45.48 -43.62 10.99
CA PRO A 66 46.10 -43.39 9.69
C PRO A 66 45.10 -43.14 8.54
N ARG A 67 43.92 -43.77 8.61
CA ARG A 67 42.81 -43.57 7.67
C ARG A 67 42.21 -42.17 7.75
N GLU A 68 42.08 -41.63 8.96
CA GLU A 68 41.54 -40.28 9.21
C GLU A 68 42.55 -39.22 8.78
N ALA A 69 43.84 -39.42 9.11
CA ALA A 69 44.92 -38.55 8.66
C ALA A 69 44.97 -38.47 7.11
N MET A 70 44.90 -39.62 6.42
CA MET A 70 44.88 -39.67 4.96
C MET A 70 43.64 -38.99 4.34
N GLN A 71 42.47 -39.10 5.00
CA GLN A 71 41.26 -38.36 4.59
C GLN A 71 41.43 -36.84 4.79
N VAL A 72 42.03 -36.40 5.90
CA VAL A 72 42.28 -34.98 6.17
C VAL A 72 43.26 -34.39 5.14
N PHE A 73 44.32 -35.11 4.76
CA PHE A 73 45.21 -34.66 3.68
C PHE A 73 44.50 -34.56 2.33
N SER A 74 43.67 -35.55 1.96
CA SER A 74 42.87 -35.49 0.74
C SER A 74 41.90 -34.30 0.72
N ASN A 75 41.24 -34.04 1.86
CA ASN A 75 40.35 -32.88 2.01
C ASN A 75 41.10 -31.54 1.91
N LEU A 76 42.31 -31.46 2.47
CA LEU A 76 43.17 -30.27 2.40
C LEU A 76 43.62 -29.98 0.97
N GLU A 77 43.99 -31.01 0.22
CA GLU A 77 44.39 -30.89 -1.19
C GLU A 77 43.20 -30.45 -2.07
N ALA A 78 42.02 -31.05 -1.88
CA ALA A 78 40.80 -30.63 -2.58
C ALA A 78 40.40 -29.18 -2.25
N ALA A 79 40.57 -28.74 -0.99
CA ALA A 79 40.35 -27.36 -0.59
C ALA A 79 41.35 -26.38 -1.22
N ARG A 80 42.61 -26.80 -1.39
CA ARG A 80 43.65 -26.04 -2.11
C ARG A 80 43.31 -25.87 -3.58
N GLU A 81 42.91 -26.96 -4.25
CA GLU A 81 42.49 -26.94 -5.66
C GLU A 81 41.25 -26.05 -5.88
N ALA A 82 40.24 -26.17 -5.02
CA ALA A 82 39.04 -25.33 -5.08
C ALA A 82 39.36 -23.83 -4.92
N ASN A 83 40.35 -23.48 -4.09
CA ASN A 83 40.80 -22.10 -3.90
C ASN A 83 41.52 -21.55 -5.14
N GLU A 84 42.38 -22.35 -5.80
CA GLU A 84 42.99 -21.95 -7.07
C GLU A 84 41.96 -21.79 -8.20
N ILE A 85 40.97 -22.68 -8.29
CA ILE A 85 39.84 -22.55 -9.23
C ILE A 85 39.04 -21.26 -8.94
N PHE A 86 38.80 -20.95 -7.67
CA PHE A 86 38.12 -19.71 -7.28
C PHE A 86 38.91 -18.47 -7.70
N LYS A 87 40.23 -18.42 -7.41
CA LYS A 87 41.11 -17.32 -7.85
C LYS A 87 41.05 -17.14 -9.37
N GLN A 88 41.24 -18.22 -10.14
CA GLN A 88 41.18 -18.18 -11.60
C GLN A 88 39.85 -17.62 -12.12
N ARG A 89 38.72 -18.09 -11.57
CA ARG A 89 37.38 -17.60 -11.94
C ARG A 89 37.11 -16.15 -11.53
N SER A 90 37.65 -15.71 -10.39
CA SER A 90 37.53 -14.31 -9.92
C SER A 90 38.42 -13.33 -10.70
N ALA A 91 39.55 -13.79 -11.23
CA ALA A 91 40.47 -12.98 -12.03
C ALA A 91 40.00 -12.84 -13.49
N GLN A 92 39.12 -13.72 -13.96
CA GLN A 92 38.54 -13.64 -15.29
C GLN A 92 37.32 -12.70 -15.28
N ALA A 93 37.50 -11.48 -15.78
CA ALA A 93 36.40 -10.55 -15.96
C ALA A 93 35.27 -11.19 -16.80
N LEU A 94 34.03 -10.99 -16.39
CA LEU A 94 32.87 -11.48 -17.12
C LEU A 94 32.89 -10.93 -18.55
N PRO A 95 32.52 -11.73 -19.58
CA PRO A 95 32.43 -11.23 -20.94
C PRO A 95 31.46 -10.05 -21.01
N ALA A 96 31.86 -8.96 -21.66
CA ALA A 96 31.20 -7.65 -21.59
C ALA A 96 29.66 -7.69 -21.81
N ASN A 97 29.20 -8.59 -22.67
CA ASN A 97 27.80 -8.89 -22.97
C ASN A 97 26.92 -9.23 -21.74
N ILE A 98 27.50 -9.60 -20.59
CA ILE A 98 26.78 -9.92 -19.35
C ILE A 98 27.21 -9.02 -18.18
N ALA A 99 28.21 -8.15 -18.39
CA ALA A 99 28.67 -7.17 -17.40
C ALA A 99 27.84 -5.88 -17.45
N GLU A 100 27.34 -5.52 -18.64
CA GLU A 100 26.44 -4.38 -18.82
C GLU A 100 24.98 -4.78 -18.64
N THR A 101 24.23 -4.00 -17.86
CA THR A 101 22.75 -4.11 -17.81
C THR A 101 22.17 -3.85 -19.20
N PRO A 102 21.26 -4.70 -19.73
CA PRO A 102 20.68 -4.49 -21.04
C PRO A 102 20.04 -3.10 -21.16
N LYS A 103 20.59 -2.24 -22.03
CA LYS A 103 20.02 -0.92 -22.27
C LYS A 103 18.76 -1.04 -23.12
N PHE A 104 17.63 -1.19 -22.44
CA PHE A 104 16.31 -1.03 -23.05
C PHE A 104 16.18 0.37 -23.66
N HIS A 105 15.27 0.54 -24.61
CA HIS A 105 14.96 1.86 -25.14
C HIS A 105 14.41 2.75 -24.01
N GLU A 106 15.23 3.68 -23.55
CA GLU A 106 14.78 4.83 -22.77
C GLU A 106 13.66 5.51 -23.57
N ALA A 107 12.51 5.73 -22.94
CA ALA A 107 11.40 6.43 -23.57
C ALA A 107 11.90 7.81 -24.00
N LYS A 108 11.97 8.06 -25.31
CA LYS A 108 12.34 9.35 -25.86
C LYS A 108 11.41 10.40 -25.24
N THR A 109 11.96 11.34 -24.48
CA THR A 109 11.23 12.49 -23.92
C THR A 109 10.97 13.56 -25.00
N GLU A 110 10.81 13.13 -26.25
CA GLU A 110 10.26 13.93 -27.33
C GLU A 110 8.78 14.15 -26.99
N SER A 111 8.44 15.36 -26.55
CA SER A 111 7.04 15.77 -26.39
C SER A 111 6.33 15.60 -27.73
N LEU A 112 5.43 14.62 -27.81
CA LEU A 112 4.57 14.37 -28.97
C LEU A 112 3.55 15.50 -29.12
N GLU A 113 4.03 16.63 -29.60
CA GLU A 113 3.20 17.76 -30.00
C GLU A 113 2.31 17.33 -31.17
N LEU A 114 1.02 17.20 -30.88
CA LEU A 114 0.01 16.96 -31.90
C LEU A 114 0.04 18.09 -32.94
N SER A 115 -0.10 17.73 -34.21
CA SER A 115 -0.25 18.72 -35.28
C SER A 115 -1.51 19.56 -35.08
N ASP A 116 -1.51 20.79 -35.59
CA ASP A 116 -2.63 21.72 -35.39
C ASP A 116 -3.95 21.15 -35.92
N SER A 117 -3.91 20.41 -37.03
CA SER A 117 -5.07 19.69 -37.59
C SER A 117 -5.61 18.58 -36.67
N ALA A 118 -4.73 17.89 -35.93
CA ALA A 118 -5.15 16.93 -34.91
C ALA A 118 -5.75 17.64 -33.70
N LYS A 119 -5.10 18.71 -33.21
CA LYS A 119 -5.59 19.55 -32.11
C LYS A 119 -6.99 20.13 -32.41
N GLU A 120 -7.20 20.66 -33.61
CA GLU A 120 -8.49 21.16 -34.09
C GLU A 120 -9.55 20.05 -34.16
N THR A 121 -9.18 18.86 -34.63
CA THR A 121 -10.09 17.71 -34.70
C THR A 121 -10.53 17.24 -33.32
N PHE A 122 -9.60 17.16 -32.35
CA PHE A 122 -9.95 16.86 -30.96
C PHE A 122 -10.80 17.96 -30.32
N ALA A 123 -10.52 19.24 -30.60
CA ALA A 123 -11.36 20.35 -30.12
C ALA A 123 -12.80 20.24 -30.64
N ARG A 124 -12.97 19.98 -31.95
CA ARG A 124 -14.29 19.79 -32.58
C ARG A 124 -15.04 18.57 -32.06
N ILE A 125 -14.35 17.45 -31.79
CA ILE A 125 -14.96 16.27 -31.16
C ILE A 125 -15.36 16.59 -29.71
N GLY A 126 -14.48 17.22 -28.94
CA GLY A 126 -14.74 17.59 -27.55
C GLY A 126 -15.88 18.60 -27.39
N ILE A 127 -16.08 19.50 -28.34
CA ILE A 127 -17.26 20.38 -28.39
C ILE A 127 -18.53 19.54 -28.53
N ARG A 128 -18.63 18.68 -29.56
CA ARG A 128 -19.82 17.84 -29.80
C ARG A 128 -20.16 16.91 -28.65
N VAL A 129 -19.14 16.31 -28.01
CA VAL A 129 -19.35 15.43 -26.85
C VAL A 129 -19.88 16.20 -25.65
N ARG A 130 -19.40 17.43 -25.42
CA ARG A 130 -19.95 18.29 -24.36
C ARG A 130 -21.37 18.76 -24.68
N GLU A 131 -21.65 19.15 -25.92
CA GLU A 131 -23.00 19.55 -26.36
C GLU A 131 -24.00 18.42 -26.14
N ALA A 132 -23.70 17.20 -26.61
CA ALA A 132 -24.55 16.03 -26.41
C ALA A 132 -24.74 15.68 -24.93
N PHE A 133 -23.69 15.75 -24.10
CA PHE A 133 -23.79 15.54 -22.65
C PHE A 133 -24.69 16.58 -21.98
N ILE A 134 -24.58 17.85 -22.36
CA ILE A 134 -25.42 18.93 -21.84
C ILE A 134 -26.89 18.72 -22.20
N GLU A 135 -27.18 18.37 -23.46
CA GLU A 135 -28.53 18.05 -23.93
C GLU A 135 -29.12 16.88 -23.14
N GLU A 136 -28.35 15.78 -22.97
CA GLU A 136 -28.75 14.60 -22.18
C GLU A 136 -29.11 14.95 -20.73
N GLN A 137 -28.29 15.75 -20.03
CA GLN A 137 -28.58 16.10 -18.64
C GLN A 137 -29.77 17.07 -18.51
N ILE A 138 -30.02 17.92 -19.53
CA ILE A 138 -31.21 18.78 -19.56
C ILE A 138 -32.48 17.93 -19.78
N GLU A 139 -32.43 16.93 -20.67
CA GLU A 139 -33.54 16.01 -20.90
C GLU A 139 -33.86 15.19 -19.65
N ARG A 140 -32.84 14.59 -19.00
CA ARG A 140 -32.99 13.88 -17.72
C ARG A 140 -33.56 14.79 -16.62
N ALA A 141 -33.02 16.01 -16.46
CA ALA A 141 -33.54 16.97 -15.50
C ALA A 141 -35.03 17.32 -15.76
N SER A 142 -35.43 17.41 -17.02
CA SER A 142 -36.82 17.74 -17.39
C SER A 142 -37.82 16.64 -17.03
N LEU A 143 -37.40 15.37 -17.04
CA LEU A 143 -38.24 14.22 -16.66
C LEU A 143 -38.68 14.29 -15.19
N TYR A 144 -37.80 14.80 -14.32
CA TYR A 144 -37.99 14.90 -12.87
C TYR A 144 -38.33 16.32 -12.39
N ASN A 145 -38.64 17.23 -13.32
CA ASN A 145 -38.89 18.65 -13.06
C ASN A 145 -37.75 19.36 -12.26
N ILE A 146 -36.51 18.88 -12.40
CA ILE A 146 -35.34 19.43 -11.72
C ILE A 146 -35.04 20.83 -12.28
N PRO A 147 -34.85 21.85 -11.44
CA PRO A 147 -34.59 23.23 -11.87
C PRO A 147 -33.15 23.42 -12.39
N TYR A 148 -32.80 22.76 -13.49
CA TYR A 148 -31.45 22.73 -14.08
C TYR A 148 -30.84 24.12 -14.38
N LYS A 149 -31.68 25.15 -14.56
CA LYS A 149 -31.24 26.53 -14.78
C LYS A 149 -30.46 27.13 -13.59
N ILE A 150 -30.58 26.56 -12.39
CA ILE A 150 -29.84 27.00 -11.20
C ILE A 150 -28.34 26.64 -11.30
N TYR A 151 -28.00 25.59 -12.07
CA TYR A 151 -26.65 25.04 -12.16
C TYR A 151 -25.74 25.83 -13.12
N GLY A 152 -26.30 26.67 -13.99
CA GLY A 152 -25.55 27.47 -14.96
C GLY A 152 -24.77 26.58 -15.92
N ASP A 153 -23.44 26.68 -15.90
CA ASP A 153 -22.54 25.87 -16.73
C ASP A 153 -22.08 24.57 -16.01
N ASP A 154 -22.46 24.34 -14.74
CA ASP A 154 -22.05 23.17 -13.95
C ASP A 154 -22.98 21.95 -14.19
N TYR A 155 -22.99 21.49 -15.44
CA TYR A 155 -23.76 20.30 -15.86
C TYR A 155 -23.24 18.99 -15.24
N TYR A 156 -22.01 18.97 -14.73
CA TYR A 156 -21.48 17.82 -13.99
C TYR A 156 -22.16 17.69 -12.62
N ARG A 157 -22.36 18.81 -11.92
CA ARG A 157 -23.14 18.81 -10.69
C ARG A 157 -24.62 18.49 -10.93
N LEU A 158 -25.20 18.98 -12.03
CA LEU A 158 -26.55 18.61 -12.43
C LEU A 158 -26.69 17.08 -12.59
N MET A 159 -25.75 16.44 -13.30
CA MET A 159 -25.70 14.98 -13.45
C MET A 159 -25.69 14.27 -12.09
N LEU A 160 -24.82 14.69 -11.15
CA LEU A 160 -24.75 14.08 -9.82
C LEU A 160 -26.04 14.22 -9.00
N ASP A 161 -26.69 15.39 -9.06
CA ASP A 161 -27.94 15.62 -8.33
C ASP A 161 -29.14 14.89 -8.98
N ILE A 162 -29.12 14.68 -10.31
CA ILE A 162 -30.03 13.74 -11.01
C ILE A 162 -29.77 12.30 -10.56
N ASP A 163 -28.53 11.82 -10.63
CA ASP A 163 -28.15 10.44 -10.28
C ASP A 163 -28.55 10.13 -8.82
N LYS A 164 -28.40 11.09 -7.89
CA LYS A 164 -28.89 10.96 -6.51
C LYS A 164 -30.42 10.81 -6.47
N TYR A 165 -31.16 11.61 -7.23
CA TYR A 165 -32.61 11.56 -7.23
C TYR A 165 -33.16 10.27 -7.84
N GLU A 166 -32.59 9.82 -8.96
CA GLU A 166 -32.92 8.52 -9.58
C GLU A 166 -32.68 7.36 -8.59
N TYR A 167 -31.56 7.36 -7.86
CA TYR A 167 -31.29 6.40 -6.79
C TYR A 167 -32.32 6.45 -5.64
N LEU A 168 -32.73 7.64 -5.21
CA LEU A 168 -33.77 7.78 -4.19
C LEU A 168 -35.13 7.24 -4.68
N LEU A 169 -35.48 7.47 -5.95
CA LEU A 169 -36.70 6.91 -6.55
C LEU A 169 -36.64 5.38 -6.65
N GLU A 170 -35.49 4.79 -6.95
CA GLU A 170 -35.29 3.34 -6.90
C GLU A 170 -35.47 2.81 -5.46
N LYS A 171 -34.80 3.41 -4.47
CA LYS A 171 -34.95 3.05 -3.05
C LYS A 171 -36.39 3.22 -2.54
N ALA A 172 -37.12 4.23 -3.01
CA ALA A 172 -38.55 4.40 -2.69
C ALA A 172 -39.42 3.24 -3.18
N ASN A 173 -39.17 2.74 -4.40
CA ASN A 173 -39.87 1.57 -4.92
C ASN A 173 -39.59 0.31 -4.08
N ASP A 174 -38.35 0.10 -3.62
CA ASP A 174 -37.99 -1.03 -2.75
C ASP A 174 -38.78 -1.04 -1.43
N TYR A 175 -39.05 0.14 -0.86
CA TYR A 175 -39.84 0.32 0.37
C TYR A 175 -41.34 0.59 0.12
N CYS A 176 -41.83 0.43 -1.13
CA CYS A 176 -43.21 0.69 -1.54
C CYS A 176 -43.72 2.12 -1.22
N VAL A 177 -42.82 3.11 -1.25
CA VAL A 177 -43.16 4.53 -1.09
C VAL A 177 -43.62 5.09 -2.44
N ASP A 178 -44.91 5.42 -2.54
CA ASP A 178 -45.47 6.11 -3.71
C ASP A 178 -45.01 7.59 -3.70
N TRP A 179 -44.30 8.00 -4.74
CA TRP A 179 -43.69 9.33 -4.83
C TRP A 179 -44.07 10.06 -6.12
N ASP A 180 -44.52 11.31 -5.98
CA ASP A 180 -44.88 12.16 -7.11
C ASP A 180 -43.62 12.78 -7.74
N THR A 181 -43.25 12.30 -8.92
CA THR A 181 -42.09 12.81 -9.68
C THR A 181 -42.35 14.17 -10.37
N SER A 182 -43.55 14.73 -10.29
CA SER A 182 -43.86 16.04 -10.84
C SER A 182 -43.32 17.22 -10.01
N GLU A 183 -42.99 16.99 -8.74
CA GLU A 183 -42.28 17.95 -7.88
C GLU A 183 -40.90 17.41 -7.49
N TYR A 184 -39.87 18.25 -7.62
CA TYR A 184 -38.50 17.91 -7.22
C TYR A 184 -38.25 18.30 -5.76
N ASP A 185 -38.52 17.37 -4.84
CA ASP A 185 -38.08 17.46 -3.44
C ASP A 185 -37.30 16.20 -3.02
N PRO A 186 -35.96 16.18 -3.20
CA PRO A 186 -35.14 15.05 -2.78
C PRO A 186 -35.07 14.89 -1.25
N VAL A 187 -35.37 15.93 -0.47
CA VAL A 187 -35.26 15.90 1.01
C VAL A 187 -36.50 15.25 1.62
N ALA A 188 -37.69 15.62 1.14
CA ALA A 188 -38.93 14.97 1.57
C ALA A 188 -39.01 13.51 1.10
N LEU A 189 -38.46 13.19 -0.08
CA LEU A 189 -38.31 11.81 -0.56
C LEU A 189 -37.40 10.99 0.37
N GLU A 190 -36.21 11.50 0.69
CA GLU A 190 -35.25 10.85 1.61
C GLU A 190 -35.89 10.59 3.00
N GLN A 191 -36.66 11.55 3.53
CA GLN A 191 -37.41 11.39 4.78
C GLN A 191 -38.52 10.33 4.70
N ALA A 192 -39.29 10.29 3.63
CA ALA A 192 -40.36 9.31 3.44
C ALA A 192 -39.81 7.87 3.34
N ILE A 193 -38.66 7.71 2.68
CA ILE A 193 -37.96 6.43 2.61
C ILE A 193 -37.43 6.01 3.98
N ASP A 194 -36.78 6.91 4.72
CA ASP A 194 -36.21 6.60 6.04
C ASP A 194 -37.31 6.23 7.06
N GLU A 195 -38.49 6.87 6.99
CA GLU A 195 -39.66 6.48 7.77
C GLU A 195 -40.19 5.09 7.37
N ALA A 196 -40.30 4.80 6.07
CA ALA A 196 -40.74 3.48 5.59
C ALA A 196 -39.76 2.36 5.98
N GLU A 197 -38.45 2.59 5.86
CA GLU A 197 -37.38 1.68 6.28
C GLU A 197 -37.43 1.41 7.79
N TYR A 198 -37.57 2.46 8.61
CA TYR A 198 -37.71 2.33 10.07
C TYR A 198 -38.99 1.57 10.46
N ASN A 199 -40.11 1.83 9.79
CA ASN A 199 -41.38 1.15 10.04
C ASN A 199 -41.29 -0.34 9.66
N ALA A 200 -40.67 -0.67 8.53
CA ALA A 200 -40.45 -2.06 8.11
C ALA A 200 -39.56 -2.83 9.09
N TYR A 201 -38.45 -2.21 9.54
CA TYR A 201 -37.58 -2.77 10.58
C TYR A 201 -38.33 -3.02 11.90
N THR A 202 -39.11 -2.02 12.35
CA THR A 202 -39.87 -2.11 13.61
C THR A 202 -40.92 -3.22 13.55
N ALA A 203 -41.63 -3.35 12.42
CA ALA A 203 -42.64 -4.40 12.23
C ALA A 203 -42.04 -5.82 12.25
N ASP A 204 -40.87 -6.05 11.63
CA ASP A 204 -40.17 -7.34 11.72
C ASP A 204 -39.71 -7.63 13.16
N GLN A 205 -39.18 -6.61 13.87
CA GLN A 205 -38.74 -6.76 15.25
C GLN A 205 -39.91 -7.06 16.21
N GLU A 206 -41.06 -6.40 16.04
CA GLU A 206 -42.30 -6.70 16.78
C GLU A 206 -42.80 -8.12 16.50
N LEU A 207 -42.82 -8.54 15.24
CA LEU A 207 -43.25 -9.89 14.83
C LEU A 207 -42.35 -10.98 15.43
N ARG A 208 -41.03 -10.76 15.44
CA ARG A 208 -40.05 -11.65 16.09
C ARG A 208 -40.27 -11.72 17.59
N SER A 209 -40.46 -10.57 18.25
CA SER A 209 -40.73 -10.50 19.69
C SER A 209 -42.02 -11.26 20.06
N TYR A 210 -43.10 -11.05 19.31
CA TYR A 210 -44.38 -11.75 19.48
C TYR A 210 -44.24 -13.27 19.26
N PHE A 211 -43.48 -13.71 18.25
CA PHE A 211 -43.21 -15.12 18.01
C PHE A 211 -42.45 -15.78 19.16
N SER A 212 -41.41 -15.13 19.70
CA SER A 212 -40.65 -15.66 20.84
C SER A 212 -41.48 -15.73 22.13
N LEU A 213 -42.24 -14.66 22.42
CA LEU A 213 -43.15 -14.59 23.57
C LEU A 213 -44.21 -15.71 23.52
N THR A 214 -44.84 -15.94 22.36
CA THR A 214 -45.83 -17.01 22.19
C THR A 214 -45.23 -18.42 22.25
N ARG A 215 -43.91 -18.56 22.07
CA ARG A 215 -43.16 -19.83 22.25
C ARG A 215 -42.65 -20.02 23.69
N GLY A 216 -42.78 -19.03 24.57
CA GLY A 216 -42.21 -19.06 25.91
C GLY A 216 -40.68 -18.97 25.93
N VAL A 217 -40.09 -18.36 24.90
CA VAL A 217 -38.65 -18.10 24.81
C VAL A 217 -38.44 -16.61 25.10
N GLU A 218 -37.64 -16.30 26.11
CA GLU A 218 -37.24 -14.92 26.41
C GLU A 218 -36.35 -14.37 25.27
N VAL A 219 -36.53 -13.08 24.94
CA VAL A 219 -35.84 -12.36 23.85
C VAL A 219 -34.66 -11.57 24.40
#